data_AF-A0A952GUV0-F1
#
_entry.id   AF-A0A952GUV0-F1
#
_cell.length_a   1.000
_cell.length_b   1.000
_cell.length_c   1.000
_cell.angle_alpha   90.00
_cell.angle_beta   90.00
_cell.angle_gamma   90.00
#
_symmetry.space_group_name_H-M   'P 1'
#
loop_
_entity.id
_entity.type
_entity.pdbx_description
1 polymer ?
#
loop_
_entity_poly.entity_id
_entity_poly.type
_entity_poly.pdbx_seq_one_letter_code
_entity_poly.pdbx_strand_id
1 'polypeptide(L)'
;MSEAPTRRVVTGLDAQGRSCVLVDGPVLPARADGSRGVEIAWRTDTVPADNSAQADVAPVPFDFELMHGGGTVFLLNEYPPGMHTFWHATDTIDYIVVLEGAVVLMLETGEVRVKAGELIVDRGVNH
;
A
#
# COMPACT_ATOMS: atom_id res chain seq x y z
N MET A 1 13.78 -2.21 12.47
CA MET A 1 12.30 -2.09 12.60
C MET A 1 11.78 -3.25 13.44
N SER A 2 10.67 -3.07 14.17
CA SER A 2 10.14 -4.07 15.09
C SER A 2 9.75 -5.37 14.38
N GLU A 3 9.98 -6.53 15.02
CA GLU A 3 9.46 -7.84 14.56
C GLU A 3 7.93 -7.89 14.45
N ALA A 4 7.22 -6.98 15.14
CA ALA A 4 5.77 -6.97 15.16
C ALA A 4 5.19 -6.40 13.84
N PRO A 5 4.15 -7.03 13.27
CA PRO A 5 3.46 -6.52 12.08
C PRO A 5 2.77 -5.19 12.36
N THR A 6 2.69 -4.34 11.34
CA THR A 6 2.02 -3.04 11.42
C THR A 6 0.55 -3.23 11.76
N ARG A 7 0.05 -2.48 12.74
CA ARG A 7 -1.37 -2.48 13.13
C ARG A 7 -2.19 -1.61 12.18
N ARG A 8 -3.35 -2.11 11.74
CA ARG A 8 -4.39 -1.35 11.05
C ARG A 8 -5.73 -1.44 11.80
N VAL A 9 -6.51 -0.37 11.68
CA VAL A 9 -7.86 -0.29 12.21
C VAL A 9 -8.79 0.06 11.05
N VAL A 10 -9.78 -0.78 10.80
CA VAL A 10 -10.78 -0.60 9.75
C VAL A 10 -12.10 -0.24 10.39
N THR A 11 -12.73 0.82 9.89
CA THR A 11 -14.00 1.32 10.42
C THR A 11 -15.16 0.98 9.49
N GLY A 12 -16.37 0.93 10.05
CA GLY A 12 -17.61 0.75 9.31
C GLY A 12 -18.81 1.31 10.07
N LEU A 13 -20.00 0.82 9.75
CA LEU A 13 -21.24 1.15 10.44
C LEU A 13 -21.84 -0.09 11.09
N ASP A 14 -22.26 -0.01 12.34
CA ASP A 14 -22.96 -1.11 13.02
C ASP A 14 -24.40 -1.27 12.51
N ALA A 15 -25.12 -2.26 13.06
CA ALA A 15 -26.51 -2.54 12.70
C ALA A 15 -27.50 -1.40 13.03
N GLN A 16 -27.07 -0.37 13.77
CA GLN A 16 -27.83 0.84 14.07
C GLN A 16 -27.36 2.05 13.26
N GLY A 17 -26.42 1.86 12.32
CA GLY A 17 -25.87 2.92 11.49
C GLY A 17 -24.85 3.82 12.20
N ARG A 18 -24.28 3.37 13.33
CA ARG A 18 -23.27 4.13 14.08
C ARG A 18 -21.86 3.71 13.66
N SER A 19 -20.93 4.65 13.63
CA SER A 19 -19.52 4.37 13.36
C SER A 19 -18.95 3.35 14.36
N CYS A 20 -18.30 2.31 13.85
CA CYS A 20 -17.70 1.24 14.65
C CYS A 20 -16.37 0.77 14.06
N VAL A 21 -15.63 -0.05 14.83
CA VAL A 21 -14.44 -0.76 14.36
C VAL A 21 -14.87 -2.13 13.83
N LEU A 22 -14.55 -2.42 12.57
CA LEU A 22 -14.75 -3.73 11.95
C LEU A 22 -13.53 -4.64 12.13
N VAL A 23 -12.32 -4.07 12.03
CA VAL A 23 -11.06 -4.79 12.18
C VAL A 23 -10.12 -3.98 13.06
N ASP A 24 -9.51 -4.64 14.03
CA ASP A 24 -8.38 -4.13 14.81
C ASP A 24 -7.33 -5.23 14.87
N GLY A 25 -6.30 -5.12 14.04
CA GLY A 25 -5.35 -6.21 13.83
C GLY A 25 -4.19 -5.86 12.94
N PRO A 26 -3.35 -6.84 12.58
CA PRO A 26 -2.21 -6.60 11.71
C PRO A 26 -2.63 -6.33 10.26
N VAL A 27 -1.76 -5.66 9.51
CA VAL A 27 -1.78 -5.70 8.04
C VAL A 27 -1.50 -7.14 7.60
N LEU A 28 -2.22 -7.59 6.58
CA LEU A 28 -2.08 -8.96 6.08
C LEU A 28 -0.90 -9.04 5.10
N PRO A 29 -0.07 -10.10 5.16
CA PRO A 29 1.01 -10.28 4.20
C PRO A 29 0.44 -10.47 2.79
N ALA A 30 1.05 -9.80 1.80
CA ALA A 30 0.62 -9.90 0.40
C ALA A 30 1.39 -10.97 -0.39
N ARG A 31 2.36 -11.65 0.23
CA ARG A 31 3.13 -12.72 -0.42
C ARG A 31 2.68 -14.09 0.10
N ALA A 32 2.51 -15.04 -0.83
CA ALA A 32 2.04 -16.38 -0.52
C ALA A 32 2.99 -17.18 0.40
N ASP A 33 4.29 -16.86 0.36
CA ASP A 33 5.32 -17.45 1.23
C ASP A 33 5.41 -16.79 2.61
N GLY A 34 4.57 -15.77 2.89
CA GLY A 34 4.58 -15.01 4.13
C GLY A 34 5.78 -14.09 4.30
N SER A 35 6.65 -13.94 3.29
CA SER A 35 7.78 -13.02 3.36
C SER A 35 7.32 -11.57 3.40
N ARG A 36 8.06 -10.74 4.14
CA ARG A 36 7.80 -9.30 4.27
C ARG A 36 8.40 -8.52 3.10
N GLY A 37 7.94 -7.30 2.89
CA GLY A 37 8.44 -6.40 1.85
C GLY A 37 7.35 -5.68 1.09
N VAL A 38 6.19 -6.32 0.90
CA VAL A 38 4.96 -5.72 0.39
C VAL A 38 3.79 -6.31 1.17
N GLU A 39 2.99 -5.45 1.79
CA GLU A 39 1.81 -5.81 2.56
C GLU A 39 0.63 -4.95 2.08
N ILE A 40 -0.58 -5.53 2.00
CA ILE A 40 -1.79 -4.81 1.55
C ILE A 40 -2.60 -4.43 2.78
N ALA A 41 -2.67 -3.14 3.08
CA ALA A 41 -3.45 -2.60 4.19
C ALA A 41 -4.94 -2.51 3.87
N TRP A 42 -5.26 -2.12 2.63
CA TRP A 42 -6.63 -2.05 2.12
C TRP A 42 -6.66 -2.03 0.59
N ARG A 43 -7.81 -2.35 0.00
CA ARG A 43 -8.07 -2.15 -1.43
C ARG A 43 -9.55 -1.87 -1.69
N THR A 44 -9.83 -1.23 -2.82
CA THR A 44 -11.19 -1.07 -3.37
C THR A 44 -11.20 -1.58 -4.81
N ASP A 45 -12.35 -2.04 -5.29
CA ASP A 45 -12.48 -2.51 -6.67
C ASP A 45 -12.79 -1.35 -7.65
N THR A 46 -13.27 -0.22 -7.14
CA THR A 46 -13.65 0.94 -7.94
C THR A 46 -13.23 2.26 -7.29
N VAL A 47 -13.14 3.29 -8.13
CA VAL A 47 -13.14 4.70 -7.73
C VAL A 47 -14.30 5.40 -8.45
N PRO A 48 -15.30 5.97 -7.74
CA PRO A 48 -15.45 6.04 -6.28
C PRO A 48 -15.60 4.67 -5.60
N ALA A 49 -15.19 4.59 -4.33
CA ALA A 49 -15.24 3.37 -3.53
C ALA A 49 -16.65 3.07 -2.98
N ASP A 50 -16.98 1.79 -2.83
CA ASP A 50 -18.12 1.32 -2.04
C ASP A 50 -17.70 1.06 -0.58
N ASN A 51 -18.32 1.79 0.36
CA ASN A 51 -18.05 1.69 1.80
C ASN A 51 -19.14 0.91 2.56
N SER A 52 -20.05 0.22 1.86
CA SER A 52 -21.16 -0.51 2.49
C SER A 52 -20.75 -1.87 3.05
N ALA A 53 -19.62 -2.42 2.60
CA ALA A 53 -19.09 -3.71 3.03
C ALA A 53 -18.82 -3.74 4.55
N GLN A 54 -19.21 -4.84 5.19
CA GLN A 54 -19.06 -5.06 6.64
C GLN A 54 -17.95 -6.07 6.98
N ALA A 55 -17.17 -6.48 5.97
CA ALA A 55 -16.12 -7.46 6.10
C ALA A 55 -14.77 -6.84 5.74
N ASP A 56 -13.72 -7.49 6.22
CA ASP A 56 -12.34 -7.19 5.83
C ASP A 56 -12.09 -7.54 4.36
N VAL A 57 -11.03 -6.96 3.78
CA VAL A 57 -10.58 -7.34 2.44
C VAL A 57 -9.95 -8.73 2.46
N ALA A 58 -10.31 -9.58 1.51
CA ALA A 58 -9.68 -10.89 1.36
C ALA A 58 -8.19 -10.71 1.02
N PRO A 59 -7.29 -11.53 1.61
CA PRO A 59 -5.89 -11.54 1.21
C PRO A 59 -5.78 -11.88 -0.27
N VAL A 60 -4.99 -11.10 -1.00
CA VAL A 60 -4.65 -11.36 -2.39
C VAL A 60 -3.13 -11.28 -2.56
N PRO A 61 -2.53 -12.14 -3.39
CA PRO A 61 -1.14 -11.97 -3.77
C PRO A 61 -0.93 -10.61 -4.44
N PHE A 62 0.17 -9.95 -4.10
CA PHE A 62 0.57 -8.73 -4.81
C PHE A 62 0.94 -9.06 -6.27
N ASP A 63 0.37 -8.29 -7.19
CA ASP A 63 0.66 -8.27 -8.63
C ASP A 63 0.46 -6.84 -9.12
N PHE A 64 1.23 -6.39 -10.11
CA PHE A 64 1.05 -5.06 -10.71
C PHE A 64 -0.31 -4.93 -11.40
N GLU A 65 -0.86 -6.01 -11.95
CA GLU A 65 -2.22 -6.00 -12.52
C GLU A 65 -3.30 -5.64 -11.48
N LEU A 66 -3.03 -5.84 -10.19
CA LEU A 66 -3.94 -5.41 -9.11
C LEU A 66 -4.14 -3.89 -9.13
N MET A 67 -3.14 -3.13 -9.59
CA MET A 67 -3.18 -1.67 -9.67
C MET A 67 -4.03 -1.17 -10.84
N HIS A 68 -4.26 -2.00 -11.85
CA HIS A 68 -5.02 -1.64 -13.05
C HIS A 68 -6.50 -2.03 -12.97
N GLY A 69 -6.98 -2.50 -11.82
CA GLY A 69 -8.36 -2.93 -11.60
C GLY A 69 -9.41 -1.79 -11.58
N GLY A 70 -9.00 -0.52 -11.70
CA GLY A 70 -9.90 0.65 -11.63
C GLY A 70 -10.28 1.10 -10.22
N GLY A 71 -9.66 0.48 -9.21
CA GLY A 71 -9.85 0.76 -7.79
C GLY A 71 -8.67 1.48 -7.13
N THR A 72 -8.49 1.24 -5.83
CA THR A 72 -7.34 1.74 -5.06
C THR A 72 -6.66 0.58 -4.35
N VAL A 73 -5.35 0.69 -4.14
CA VAL A 73 -4.58 -0.25 -3.32
C VAL A 73 -3.75 0.57 -2.34
N PHE A 74 -3.89 0.29 -1.05
CA PHE A 74 -3.08 0.90 0.01
C PHE A 74 -2.06 -0.11 0.51
N LEU A 75 -0.79 0.16 0.22
CA LEU A 75 0.34 -0.72 0.51
C LEU A 75 1.20 -0.21 1.67
N LEU A 76 1.85 -1.17 2.33
CA LEU A 76 3.05 -0.94 3.13
C LEU A 76 4.22 -1.68 2.47
N ASN A 77 5.25 -0.93 2.08
CA ASN A 77 6.45 -1.49 1.45
C ASN A 77 7.67 -1.37 2.38
N GLU A 78 8.50 -2.40 2.40
CA GLU A 78 9.78 -2.43 3.09
C GLU A 78 10.88 -2.79 2.08
N TYR A 79 11.82 -1.85 1.90
CA TYR A 79 12.93 -1.98 0.96
C TYR A 79 14.23 -2.24 1.72
N PRO A 80 14.81 -3.46 1.62
CA PRO A 80 16.07 -3.75 2.31
C PRO A 80 17.24 -3.00 1.67
N PRO A 81 18.32 -2.72 2.41
CA PRO A 81 19.53 -2.14 1.85
C PRO A 81 20.07 -2.98 0.68
N GLY A 82 20.42 -2.33 -0.43
CA GLY A 82 20.96 -3.01 -1.61
C GLY A 82 19.95 -3.82 -2.40
N MET A 83 18.64 -3.62 -2.18
CA MET A 83 17.61 -4.19 -3.04
C MET A 83 17.87 -3.80 -4.51
N HIS A 84 17.69 -4.75 -5.42
CA HIS A 84 17.75 -4.49 -6.85
C HIS A 84 16.62 -3.56 -7.30
N THR A 85 16.98 -2.59 -8.13
CA THR A 85 16.04 -1.66 -8.76
C THR A 85 15.21 -2.38 -9.82
N PHE A 86 13.92 -2.12 -9.87
CA PHE A 86 13.01 -2.59 -10.90
C PHE A 86 12.29 -1.40 -11.52
N TRP A 87 12.68 -1.04 -12.73
CA TRP A 87 12.06 0.04 -13.50
C TRP A 87 10.68 -0.39 -13.98
N HIS A 88 9.67 0.41 -13.64
CA HIS A 88 8.31 0.18 -14.12
C HIS A 88 7.49 1.47 -14.15
N ALA A 89 6.37 1.40 -14.85
CA ALA A 89 5.32 2.39 -14.82
C ALA A 89 3.97 1.69 -14.75
N THR A 90 3.01 2.30 -14.07
CA THR A 90 1.62 1.88 -13.98
C THR A 90 0.73 3.02 -14.46
N ASP A 91 -0.43 2.71 -15.07
CA ASP A 91 -1.45 3.72 -15.39
C ASP A 91 -2.22 4.11 -14.10
N THR A 92 -1.50 4.66 -13.13
CA THR A 92 -2.00 5.04 -11.80
C THR A 92 -1.40 6.38 -11.35
N ILE A 93 -1.98 6.93 -10.28
CA ILE A 93 -1.36 7.98 -9.48
C ILE A 93 -1.07 7.41 -8.09
N ASP A 94 0.17 7.56 -7.64
CA ASP A 94 0.63 6.96 -6.39
C ASP A 94 1.04 8.04 -5.38
N TYR A 95 0.49 7.95 -4.18
CA TYR A 95 0.85 8.81 -3.06
C TYR A 95 1.70 8.01 -2.09
N ILE A 96 3.00 8.26 -2.11
CA ILE A 96 3.97 7.51 -1.31
C ILE A 96 4.44 8.40 -0.16
N VAL A 97 4.41 7.86 1.05
CA VAL A 97 4.95 8.50 2.25
C VAL A 97 6.08 7.65 2.79
N VAL A 98 7.26 8.23 2.94
CA VAL A 98 8.39 7.52 3.56
C VAL A 98 8.18 7.52 5.07
N LEU A 99 7.94 6.34 5.65
CA LEU A 99 7.66 6.20 7.09
C LEU A 99 8.94 6.13 7.94
N GLU A 100 9.93 5.36 7.50
CA GLU A 100 11.21 5.18 8.19
C GLU A 100 12.36 5.12 7.17
N GLY A 101 13.55 5.56 7.57
CA GLY A 101 14.74 5.52 6.73
C GLY A 101 14.71 6.53 5.59
N ALA A 102 15.19 6.10 4.42
CA ALA A 102 15.19 6.88 3.19
C ALA A 102 15.23 5.96 1.97
N VAL A 103 14.60 6.40 0.89
CA VAL A 103 14.67 5.78 -0.44
C VAL A 103 15.31 6.75 -1.43
N VAL A 104 15.79 6.23 -2.55
CA VAL A 104 16.21 7.03 -3.70
C VAL A 104 15.19 6.76 -4.80
N LEU A 105 14.40 7.78 -5.14
CA LEU A 105 13.52 7.76 -6.31
C LEU A 105 14.39 7.95 -7.54
N MET A 106 14.45 6.96 -8.40
CA MET A 106 15.17 7.02 -9.67
C MET A 106 14.18 7.42 -10.76
N LEU A 107 14.59 8.30 -11.65
CA LEU A 107 13.85 8.71 -12.84
C LEU A 107 14.82 8.71 -14.01
N GLU A 108 14.31 8.69 -15.24
CA GLU A 108 15.18 8.69 -16.43
C GLU A 108 16.13 9.91 -16.51
N THR A 109 15.77 11.00 -15.83
CA THR A 109 16.53 12.27 -15.84
C THR A 109 17.41 12.48 -14.61
N GLY A 110 17.37 11.58 -13.63
CA GLY A 110 18.17 11.68 -12.42
C GLY A 110 17.51 11.03 -11.21
N GLU A 111 18.08 11.30 -10.04
CA GLU A 111 17.68 10.64 -8.80
C GLU A 111 17.39 11.68 -7.72
N VAL A 112 16.41 11.38 -6.87
CA VAL A 112 16.04 12.22 -5.73
C VAL A 112 15.99 11.36 -4.48
N ARG A 113 16.76 11.74 -3.46
CA ARG A 113 16.69 11.08 -2.16
C ARG A 113 15.51 11.63 -1.35
N VAL A 114 14.65 10.73 -0.89
CA VAL A 114 13.44 11.04 -0.10
C VAL A 114 13.54 10.34 1.25
N LYS A 115 13.35 11.07 2.34
CA LYS A 115 13.59 10.64 3.73
C LYS A 115 12.27 10.52 4.51
N ALA A 116 12.33 9.86 5.67
CA ALA A 116 11.20 9.74 6.57
C ALA A 116 10.47 11.08 6.80
N GLY A 117 9.14 11.07 6.65
CA GLY A 117 8.26 12.23 6.73
C GLY A 117 8.07 13.01 5.41
N GLU A 118 8.82 12.68 4.37
CA GLU A 118 8.67 13.28 3.03
C GLU A 118 7.75 12.43 2.13
N LEU A 119 7.21 13.07 1.09
CA LEU A 119 6.18 12.51 0.22
C LEU A 119 6.65 12.48 -1.24
N ILE A 120 6.17 11.49 -1.99
CA ILE A 120 6.27 11.40 -3.46
C ILE A 120 4.85 11.34 -4.01
N VAL A 121 4.62 12.08 -5.10
CA VAL A 121 3.43 11.93 -5.94
C VAL A 121 3.90 11.41 -7.29
N ASP A 122 3.76 10.11 -7.51
CA ASP A 122 4.04 9.50 -8.81
C ASP A 122 2.80 9.64 -9.71
N ARG A 123 3.01 10.00 -10.98
CA ARG A 123 1.95 10.25 -11.96
C ARG A 123 2.05 9.28 -13.14
N GLY A 124 2.32 8.02 -12.85
CA GLY A 124 2.41 6.95 -13.84
C GLY A 124 3.67 7.05 -14.69
N VAL A 125 4.78 7.47 -14.08
CA VAL A 125 6.06 7.61 -14.79
C VAL A 125 6.96 6.41 -14.53
N ASN A 126 7.92 6.19 -15.42
CA ASN A 126 8.93 5.16 -15.24
C ASN A 126 9.88 5.58 -14.11
N HIS A 127 9.96 4.75 -13.06
CA HIS A 127 10.73 5.03 -11.84
C HIS A 127 11.35 3.77 -11.21
#